data_AF-A0A7Y8J1C1-F1
#
_entry.id   AF-A0A7Y8J1C1-F1
#
_cell.length_a   1.000
_cell.length_b   1.000
_cell.length_c   1.000
_cell.angle_alpha   90.00
_cell.angle_beta   90.00
_cell.angle_gamma   90.00
#
_symmetry.space_group_name_H-M   'P 1'
#
loop_
_entity.id
_entity.type
_entity.pdbx_description
1 polymer ?
#
loop_
_entity_poly.entity_id
_entity_poly.type
_entity_poly.pdbx_seq_one_letter_code
_entity_poly.pdbx_strand_id
1 'polypeptide(L)' 'LILAALERTDWNQKRAAQLLSVNSTTLNEKLKRLKIKPH' A
#
# COMPACT_ATOMS: atom_id res chain seq x y z
N LEU A 1 6.96 -3.74 5.80
CA LEU A 1 7.07 -2.40 5.17
C LEU A 1 5.75 -1.94 4.54
N ILE A 2 5.19 -2.67 3.56
CA ILE A 2 3.92 -2.26 2.91
C ILE A 2 2.74 -2.25 3.89
N LEU A 3 2.57 -3.30 4.69
CA LEU A 3 1.50 -3.37 5.70
C LEU A 3 1.63 -2.26 6.76
N ALA A 4 2.83 -2.03 7.29
CA ALA A 4 3.07 -0.95 8.24
C ALA A 4 2.77 0.45 7.66
N ALA A 5 3.06 0.68 6.37
CA ALA A 5 2.69 1.92 5.71
C ALA A 5 1.16 2.03 5.49
N LEU A 6 0.48 0.93 5.17
CA LEU A 6 -0.98 0.88 5.10
C LEU A 6 -1.63 1.15 6.45
N GLU A 7 -1.18 0.50 7.52
CA GLU A 7 -1.67 0.72 8.88
C GLU A 7 -1.49 2.17 9.34
N ARG A 8 -0.31 2.78 9.08
CA ARG A 8 -0.05 4.19 9.40
C ARG A 8 -0.87 5.18 8.59
N THR A 9 -1.49 4.75 7.50
CA THR A 9 -2.25 5.62 6.59
C THR A 9 -3.72 5.28 6.56
N ASP A 10 -4.20 4.50 7.54
CA ASP A 10 -5.59 4.05 7.62
C ASP A 10 -6.01 3.33 6.32
N TRP A 11 -5.16 2.41 5.87
CA TRP A 11 -5.29 1.65 4.64
C TRP A 11 -5.41 2.47 3.34
N ASN A 12 -5.13 3.77 3.39
CA ASN A 12 -5.16 4.63 2.22
C ASN A 12 -3.96 4.33 1.30
N GLN A 13 -4.21 3.53 0.27
CA GLN A 13 -3.19 3.08 -0.68
C GLN A 13 -2.42 4.22 -1.34
N LYS A 14 -3.05 5.37 -1.64
CA LYS A 14 -2.34 6.53 -2.21
C LYS A 14 -1.37 7.14 -1.21
N ARG A 15 -1.80 7.31 0.05
CA ARG A 15 -0.94 7.83 1.12
C ARG A 15 0.17 6.84 1.48
N ALA A 16 -0.12 5.54 1.55
CA ALA A 16 0.88 4.51 1.77
C ALA A 16 1.93 4.49 0.64
N ALA A 17 1.50 4.66 -0.61
CA ALA A 17 2.41 4.73 -1.76
C ALA A 17 3.34 5.95 -1.67
N GLN A 18 2.80 7.12 -1.30
CA GLN A 18 3.60 8.32 -1.03
C GLN A 18 4.61 8.11 0.10
N LEU A 19 4.18 7.47 1.20
CA LEU A 19 5.04 7.19 2.36
C LEU A 19 6.16 6.21 2.04
N LEU A 20 5.92 5.31 1.08
CA LEU A 20 6.90 4.36 0.57
C LEU A 20 7.70 4.90 -0.63
N SER A 21 7.46 6.14 -1.08
CA SER A 21 8.05 6.75 -2.28
C SER A 21 7.92 5.86 -3.53
N VAL A 22 6.77 5.21 -3.69
CA VAL A 22 6.40 4.43 -4.88
C VAL A 22 5.14 4.98 -5.51
N ASN A 23 4.92 4.71 -6.79
CA ASN A 23 3.64 5.05 -7.41
C ASN A 23 2.53 4.11 -6.87
N SER A 24 1.30 4.62 -6.82
CA SER A 24 0.14 3.89 -6.30
C SER A 24 -0.17 2.61 -7.08
N THR A 25 0.12 2.59 -8.38
CA THR A 25 -0.14 1.44 -9.27
C THR A 25 0.78 0.27 -8.92
N THR A 26 2.06 0.52 -8.69
CA THR A 26 3.06 -0.45 -8.23
C THR A 26 2.72 -0.96 -6.85
N LEU A 27 2.24 -0.10 -5.95
CA LEU A 27 1.75 -0.55 -4.66
C LEU A 27 0.56 -1.52 -4.84
N ASN A 28 -0.42 -1.16 -5.67
CA ASN A 28 -1.59 -2.00 -5.92
C ASN A 28 -1.23 -3.36 -6.54
N GLU A 29 -0.33 -3.38 -7.52
CA GLU A 29 0.15 -4.62 -8.13
C GLU A 29 0.90 -5.50 -7.12
N LYS A 30 1.69 -4.90 -6.22
CA LYS A 30 2.30 -5.62 -5.09
C LYS A 30 1.24 -6.20 -4.15
N LEU A 31 0.19 -5.45 -3.82
CA LEU A 31 -0.90 -5.93 -2.96
C LEU A 31 -1.64 -7.13 -3.59
N LYS A 32 -1.95 -7.05 -4.88
CA LYS A 32 -2.55 -8.16 -5.63
C LYS A 32 -1.68 -9.41 -5.60
N ARG A 33 -0.37 -9.27 -5.90
CA ARG A 33 0.59 -10.39 -5.87
C ARG A 33 0.70 -11.01 -4.48
N LEU A 34 0.64 -10.18 -3.43
CA LEU A 34 0.71 -10.62 -2.04
C LEU A 34 -0.65 -11.09 -1.48
N LYS A 35 -1.73 -11.04 -2.26
CA LYS A 35 -3.11 -11.37 -1.87
C LYS A 35 -3.58 -10.62 -0.60
N ILE A 36 -3.08 -9.40 -0.39
CA ILE A 36 -3.49 -8.55 0.73
C ILE A 36 -4.78 -7.85 0.32
N LYS A 37 -5.87 -8.14 1.03
CA LYS A 37 -7.14 -7.42 0.85
C LYS A 37 -7.11 -6.14 1.69
N PRO A 38 -7.28 -4.95 1.08
CA PRO A 38 -7.52 -3.74 1.87
C PRO A 38 -8.81 -3.91 2.68
N HIS A 39 -8.79 -3.44 3.93
CA HIS A 39 -9.99 -3.32 4.76
C HIS A 39 -10.82 -2.10 4.33
#